data_AF-K9P3F2-F1
#
_entry.id   AF-K9P3F2-F1
#
_cell.length_a   1.000
_cell.length_b   1.000
_cell.length_c   1.000
_cell.angle_alpha   90.00
_cell.angle_beta   90.00
_cell.angle_gamma   90.00
#
_symmetry.space_group_name_H-M   'P 1'
#
loop_
_entity.id
_entity.type
_entity.pdbx_description
1 polymer ?
#
loop_
_entity_poly.entity_id
_entity_poly.type
_entity_poly.pdbx_seq_one_letter_code
_entity_poly.pdbx_strand_id
1 'polypeptide(L)'
;MATRRTASAPADAPATSPSAGGSSAPGVASETQPLRHPLDQDTVSEWITRALDEGVRPEQALAFIGLGLMRRMGGGIGDGFADWKDAAEADHPVDLAALRQRLEITELAIRTGAPLSTAEVTQLMGARPGAALVERGGLMARRLGRNVWKLSRSADGEREERSIGFSEGFRRRL
;
A
#
# COMPACT_ATOMS: atom_id res chain seq x y z
N MET A 1 52.75 -13.26 13.15
CA MET A 1 53.25 -12.11 13.96
C MET A 1 52.03 -11.31 14.38
N ALA A 2 51.58 -11.48 15.63
CA ALA A 2 51.90 -10.62 16.78
C ALA A 2 50.85 -9.47 16.88
N THR A 3 49.79 -9.64 17.70
CA THR A 3 49.58 -9.04 19.06
C THR A 3 49.30 -7.53 19.02
N ARG A 4 48.42 -6.88 19.80
CA ARG A 4 47.67 -7.10 21.07
C ARG A 4 46.62 -5.94 21.15
N ARG A 5 45.41 -6.10 21.74
CA ARG A 5 45.00 -5.85 23.16
C ARG A 5 45.09 -4.34 23.53
N THR A 6 44.11 -3.63 24.09
CA THR A 6 43.41 -3.72 25.41
C THR A 6 42.37 -2.56 25.48
N ALA A 7 41.10 -2.75 25.85
CA ALA A 7 40.48 -2.59 27.19
C ALA A 7 40.57 -1.17 27.83
N SER A 8 39.43 -0.58 28.25
CA SER A 8 39.13 -0.14 29.64
C SER A 8 37.85 0.72 29.76
N ALA A 9 36.88 0.28 30.57
CA ALA A 9 36.03 1.15 31.44
C ALA A 9 36.81 1.39 32.78
N PRO A 10 36.38 2.10 33.87
CA PRO A 10 35.02 2.43 34.36
C PRO A 10 34.86 3.80 35.13
N ALA A 11 33.65 4.03 35.73
CA ALA A 11 33.26 4.84 36.93
C ALA A 11 33.63 6.36 37.00
N ASP A 12 32.92 7.30 37.66
CA ASP A 12 32.26 7.31 38.98
C ASP A 12 31.33 8.58 39.11
N ALA A 13 30.45 8.62 40.12
CA ALA A 13 29.48 9.71 40.46
C ALA A 13 30.13 10.86 41.32
N PRO A 14 29.46 11.75 42.11
CA PRO A 14 28.04 12.14 42.31
C PRO A 14 27.77 13.68 42.58
N ALA A 15 26.49 13.98 42.90
CA ALA A 15 25.97 15.00 43.85
C ALA A 15 25.60 16.42 43.37
N THR A 16 24.33 16.81 43.58
CA THR A 16 23.92 17.95 44.43
C THR A 16 22.39 17.99 44.64
N SER A 17 21.96 18.12 45.90
CA SER A 17 20.62 18.53 46.35
C SER A 17 20.63 20.04 46.69
N PRO A 18 19.48 20.72 46.74
CA PRO A 18 18.79 21.00 48.03
C PRO A 18 17.24 20.91 47.93
N SER A 19 16.50 20.41 48.94
CA SER A 19 15.89 21.11 50.12
C SER A 19 14.96 22.28 49.73
N ALA A 20 13.72 22.49 50.19
CA ALA A 20 12.96 22.04 51.37
C ALA A 20 11.44 22.36 51.22
N GLY A 21 10.61 21.73 52.07
CA GLY A 21 9.29 22.22 52.52
C GLY A 21 8.09 21.57 51.82
N GLY A 22 7.07 21.03 52.47
CA GLY A 22 6.69 20.95 53.89
C GLY A 22 5.17 20.81 53.97
N SER A 23 4.69 19.99 54.91
CA SER A 23 3.31 19.91 55.44
C SER A 23 2.29 18.93 54.81
N SER A 24 2.11 17.81 55.54
CA SER A 24 0.86 17.25 56.09
C SER A 24 -0.38 16.96 55.21
N ALA A 25 -0.78 15.67 55.26
CA ALA A 25 -2.01 15.00 54.80
C ALA A 25 -3.31 15.55 55.48
N PRO A 26 -4.57 15.20 55.11
CA PRO A 26 -5.04 13.91 54.56
C PRO A 26 -6.23 13.89 53.55
N GLY A 27 -6.49 12.71 52.97
CA GLY A 27 -7.84 12.11 52.84
C GLY A 27 -8.88 12.63 51.83
N VAL A 28 -9.15 11.79 50.82
CA VAL A 28 -10.46 11.48 50.18
C VAL A 28 -11.41 12.61 49.76
N ALA A 29 -11.62 12.78 48.45
CA ALA A 29 -12.87 12.40 47.75
C ALA A 29 -12.93 12.96 46.31
N SER A 30 -13.14 12.04 45.38
CA SER A 30 -13.79 12.14 44.07
C SER A 30 -14.00 13.52 43.44
N GLU A 31 -13.20 13.83 42.42
CA GLU A 31 -13.61 14.74 41.35
C GLU A 31 -13.48 14.01 40.01
N THR A 32 -14.51 13.24 39.65
CA THR A 32 -14.65 12.69 38.29
C THR A 32 -15.16 13.81 37.39
N GLN A 33 -14.26 14.69 36.97
CA GLN A 33 -14.53 15.68 35.94
C GLN A 33 -14.60 14.96 34.59
N PRO A 34 -15.76 14.91 33.89
CA PRO A 34 -15.79 14.35 32.55
C PRO A 34 -15.17 15.39 31.60
N LEU A 35 -13.91 15.19 31.23
CA LEU A 35 -13.32 15.82 30.04
C LEU A 35 -14.02 15.25 28.80
N ARG A 36 -15.24 15.73 28.52
CA ARG A 36 -15.85 15.60 27.20
C ARG A 36 -15.27 16.70 26.33
N HIS A 37 -14.32 16.34 25.47
CA HIS A 37 -13.83 17.23 24.43
C HIS A 37 -14.98 17.44 23.41
N PRO A 38 -15.48 18.66 23.18
CA PRO A 38 -16.61 18.91 22.29
C PRO A 38 -16.25 18.80 20.78
N LEU A 39 -15.07 18.29 20.42
CA LEU A 39 -14.58 18.26 19.04
C LEU A 39 -14.57 16.87 18.39
N ASP A 40 -14.98 15.82 19.12
CA ASP A 40 -15.03 14.45 18.57
C ASP A 40 -16.45 13.99 18.19
N GLN A 41 -17.49 14.72 18.62
CA GLN A 41 -18.87 14.34 18.31
C GLN A 41 -19.27 14.79 16.90
N ASP A 42 -18.75 15.93 16.45
CA ASP A 42 -19.04 16.47 15.12
C ASP A 42 -18.37 15.64 14.02
N THR A 43 -17.14 15.20 14.25
CA THR A 43 -16.37 14.34 13.32
C THR A 43 -16.97 12.94 13.20
N VAL A 44 -17.42 12.37 14.32
CA VAL A 44 -18.13 11.08 14.33
C VAL A 44 -19.49 11.20 13.64
N SER A 45 -20.21 12.32 13.85
CA SER A 45 -21.50 12.57 13.20
C SER A 45 -21.37 12.77 11.69
N GLU A 46 -20.32 13.46 11.24
CA GLU A 46 -20.00 13.64 9.81
C GLU A 46 -19.66 12.31 9.15
N TRP A 47 -18.87 11.46 9.82
CA TRP A 47 -18.55 10.12 9.34
C TRP A 47 -19.79 9.21 9.26
N ILE A 48 -20.66 9.22 10.27
CA ILE A 48 -21.91 8.44 10.25
C ILE A 48 -22.82 8.92 9.12
N THR A 49 -22.92 10.23 8.89
CA THR A 49 -23.72 10.81 7.81
C THR A 49 -23.21 10.36 6.44
N ARG A 50 -21.89 10.34 6.25
CA ARG A 50 -21.25 9.83 5.02
C ARG A 50 -21.46 8.32 4.84
N ALA A 51 -21.34 7.54 5.91
CA ALA A 51 -21.56 6.10 5.86
C ALA A 51 -23.02 5.74 5.52
N LEU A 52 -23.98 6.53 6.01
CA LEU A 52 -25.40 6.39 5.68
C LEU A 52 -25.67 6.73 4.21
N ASP A 53 -25.02 7.76 3.65
CA ASP A 53 -25.10 8.12 2.23
C ASP A 53 -24.51 7.03 1.31
N GLU A 54 -23.46 6.35 1.79
CA GLU A 54 -22.88 5.15 1.16
C GLU A 54 -23.73 3.87 1.38
N GLY A 55 -24.90 3.99 2.02
CA GLY A 55 -25.87 2.90 2.21
C GLY A 55 -25.51 1.91 3.32
N VAL A 56 -24.52 2.24 4.17
CA VAL A 56 -24.16 1.42 5.32
C VAL A 56 -25.22 1.59 6.40
N ARG A 57 -25.91 0.51 6.75
CA ARG A 57 -26.94 0.56 7.79
C ARG A 57 -26.28 0.82 9.15
N PRO A 58 -26.88 1.63 10.02
CA PRO A 58 -26.28 2.00 11.30
C PRO A 58 -25.99 0.78 12.19
N GLU A 59 -26.77 -0.29 12.06
CA GLU A 59 -26.54 -1.56 12.76
C GLU A 59 -25.26 -2.27 12.27
N GLN A 60 -24.88 -2.10 11.01
CA GLN A 60 -23.65 -2.65 10.44
C GLN A 60 -22.43 -1.87 10.91
N ALA A 61 -22.52 -0.53 10.93
CA ALA A 61 -21.48 0.33 11.50
C ALA A 61 -21.24 0.02 12.98
N LEU A 62 -22.32 -0.14 13.76
CA LEU A 62 -22.26 -0.54 15.16
C LEU A 62 -21.67 -1.94 15.33
N ALA A 63 -21.98 -2.89 14.44
CA ALA A 63 -21.37 -4.22 14.43
C ALA A 63 -19.85 -4.16 14.18
N PHE A 64 -19.38 -3.33 13.25
CA PHE A 64 -17.94 -3.14 12.99
C PHE A 64 -17.22 -2.48 14.16
N ILE A 65 -17.83 -1.47 14.78
CA ILE A 65 -17.29 -0.80 15.98
C ILE A 65 -17.24 -1.78 17.16
N GLY A 66 -18.31 -2.54 17.38
CA GLY A 66 -18.39 -3.58 18.41
C GLY A 66 -17.34 -4.68 18.23
N LEU A 67 -17.13 -5.13 16.99
CA LEU A 67 -16.09 -6.10 16.64
C LEU A 67 -14.68 -5.54 16.87
N GLY A 68 -14.43 -4.27 16.53
CA GLY A 68 -13.16 -3.60 16.78
C GLY A 68 -12.87 -3.42 18.27
N LEU A 69 -13.89 -3.09 19.06
CA LEU A 69 -13.80 -2.98 20.53
C LEU A 69 -13.58 -4.33 21.20
N MET A 70 -14.29 -5.39 20.77
CA MET A 70 -14.07 -6.75 21.25
C MET A 70 -12.66 -7.25 20.91
N ARG A 71 -12.15 -6.94 19.72
CA ARG A 71 -10.77 -7.27 19.33
C ARG A 71 -9.73 -6.51 20.14
N ARG A 72 -10.04 -5.27 20.55
CA ARG A 72 -9.16 -4.44 21.39
C ARG A 72 -9.19 -4.86 22.87
N MET A 73 -10.35 -5.28 23.37
CA MET A 73 -10.50 -5.78 24.75
C MET A 73 -10.06 -7.25 24.89
N GLY A 74 -10.21 -8.06 23.84
CA GLY A 74 -9.72 -9.43 23.76
C GLY A 74 -8.22 -9.55 23.49
N GLY A 75 -7.48 -8.43 23.49
CA GLY A 75 -6.02 -8.35 23.34
C GLY A 75 -5.24 -8.86 24.55
N GLY A 76 -5.64 -10.01 25.09
CA GLY A 76 -4.92 -10.77 26.09
C GLY A 76 -5.04 -12.25 25.75
N ILE A 77 -4.20 -12.70 24.82
CA ILE A 77 -4.00 -14.09 24.35
C ILE A 77 -4.95 -14.54 23.23
N GLY A 78 -4.37 -14.68 22.02
CA GLY A 78 -4.74 -15.75 21.10
C GLY A 78 -5.47 -15.34 19.84
N ASP A 79 -4.85 -15.66 18.70
CA ASP A 79 -5.40 -15.74 17.35
C ASP A 79 -6.89 -16.06 17.28
N GLY A 80 -7.66 -15.19 16.62
CA GLY A 80 -9.10 -15.43 16.39
C GLY A 80 -9.63 -14.86 15.07
N PHE A 81 -8.75 -14.42 14.17
CA PHE A 81 -9.08 -14.19 12.75
C PHE A 81 -7.89 -14.54 11.82
N ALA A 82 -6.77 -14.99 12.38
CA ALA A 82 -5.64 -15.51 11.62
C ALA A 82 -5.86 -16.97 11.17
N ASP A 83 -6.90 -17.64 11.68
CA ASP A 83 -7.10 -19.08 11.54
C ASP A 83 -8.01 -19.50 10.36
N TRP A 84 -8.41 -18.55 9.50
CA TRP A 84 -8.84 -18.93 8.14
C TRP A 84 -7.65 -19.13 7.19
N LYS A 85 -6.43 -18.96 7.72
CA LYS A 85 -5.17 -19.11 6.98
C LYS A 85 -4.56 -20.51 7.11
N ASP A 86 -5.32 -21.49 7.60
CA ASP A 86 -4.97 -22.91 7.54
C ASP A 86 -5.89 -23.65 6.55
N ALA A 87 -5.74 -23.28 5.28
CA ALA A 87 -5.75 -24.25 4.20
C ALA A 87 -4.30 -24.32 3.69
N ALA A 88 -3.56 -25.24 4.30
CA ALA A 88 -2.20 -25.62 3.96
C ALA A 88 -2.14 -26.24 2.55
N GLU A 89 -2.36 -25.43 1.50
CA GLU A 89 -2.01 -25.74 0.11
C GLU A 89 -2.14 -24.53 -0.83
N ALA A 90 -2.06 -23.29 -0.31
CA ALA A 90 -2.11 -22.10 -1.16
C ALA A 90 -0.69 -21.61 -1.46
N ASP A 91 -0.26 -21.92 -2.69
CA ASP A 91 0.54 -21.04 -3.53
C ASP A 91 0.41 -19.56 -3.13
N HIS A 92 1.53 -18.83 -3.17
CA HIS A 92 1.64 -17.39 -2.89
C HIS A 92 0.31 -16.62 -3.03
N PRO A 93 -0.25 -16.07 -1.93
CA PRO A 93 -1.53 -15.36 -2.00
C PRO A 93 -1.42 -14.19 -2.99
N VAL A 94 -2.28 -14.20 -4.01
CA VAL A 94 -2.30 -13.16 -5.04
C VAL A 94 -2.86 -11.88 -4.43
N ASP A 95 -2.08 -10.81 -4.46
CA ASP A 95 -2.54 -9.47 -4.06
C ASP A 95 -3.52 -8.92 -5.10
N LEU A 96 -4.82 -9.00 -4.77
CA LEU A 96 -5.91 -8.53 -5.63
C LEU A 96 -5.91 -7.01 -5.81
N ALA A 97 -5.42 -6.24 -4.84
CA ALA A 97 -5.36 -4.78 -4.93
C ALA A 97 -4.28 -4.36 -5.93
N ALA A 98 -3.09 -4.96 -5.83
CA ALA A 98 -2.02 -4.73 -6.80
C ALA A 98 -2.40 -5.23 -8.21
N LEU A 99 -3.08 -6.37 -8.31
CA LEU A 99 -3.59 -6.89 -9.57
C LEU A 99 -4.57 -5.91 -10.23
N ARG A 100 -5.54 -5.40 -9.45
CA ARG A 100 -6.52 -4.41 -9.93
C ARG A 100 -5.81 -3.16 -10.45
N GLN A 101 -4.91 -2.58 -9.66
CA GLN A 101 -4.17 -1.39 -10.06
C GLN A 101 -3.38 -1.64 -11.36
N ARG A 102 -2.73 -2.80 -11.50
CA ARG A 102 -2.01 -3.16 -12.72
C ARG A 102 -2.95 -3.18 -13.94
N LEU A 103 -4.12 -3.79 -13.82
CA LEU A 103 -5.10 -3.87 -14.92
C LEU A 103 -5.63 -2.48 -15.31
N GLU A 104 -5.92 -1.62 -14.33
CA GLU A 104 -6.36 -0.24 -14.58
C GLU A 104 -5.29 0.58 -15.32
N ILE A 105 -4.02 0.48 -14.88
CA ILE A 105 -2.89 1.16 -15.53
C ILE A 105 -2.63 0.61 -16.93
N THR A 106 -2.71 -0.71 -17.12
CA THR A 106 -2.57 -1.33 -18.45
C THR A 106 -3.61 -0.80 -19.42
N GLU A 107 -4.88 -0.75 -19.01
CA GLU A 107 -5.95 -0.22 -19.85
C GLU A 107 -5.76 1.27 -20.17
N LEU A 108 -5.35 2.06 -19.17
CA LEU A 108 -5.02 3.48 -19.37
C LEU A 108 -3.87 3.67 -20.37
N ALA A 109 -2.81 2.87 -20.26
CA ALA A 109 -1.67 2.94 -21.16
C ALA A 109 -2.05 2.60 -22.62
N ILE A 110 -2.87 1.57 -22.82
CA ILE A 110 -3.38 1.19 -24.14
C ILE A 110 -4.24 2.31 -24.72
N ARG A 111 -5.20 2.82 -23.94
CA ARG A 111 -6.13 3.86 -24.40
C ARG A 111 -5.43 5.17 -24.75
N THR A 112 -4.43 5.55 -23.96
CA THR A 112 -3.68 6.80 -24.17
C THR A 112 -2.57 6.65 -25.21
N GLY A 113 -2.09 5.42 -25.44
CA GLY A 113 -0.90 5.16 -26.25
C GLY A 113 0.37 5.78 -25.66
N ALA A 114 0.38 6.03 -24.33
CA ALA A 114 1.48 6.71 -23.66
C ALA A 114 2.81 5.93 -23.81
N PRO A 115 3.95 6.63 -23.98
CA PRO A 115 5.25 5.99 -23.99
C PRO A 115 5.61 5.46 -22.60
N LEU A 116 6.05 4.21 -22.53
CA LEU A 116 6.43 3.51 -21.30
C LEU A 116 7.90 3.09 -21.33
N SER A 117 8.50 3.03 -20.15
CA SER A 117 9.83 2.47 -19.93
C SER A 117 9.81 0.94 -19.94
N THR A 118 10.99 0.33 -20.08
CA THR A 118 11.18 -1.12 -20.04
C THR A 118 10.76 -1.72 -18.70
N ALA A 119 10.97 -0.98 -17.60
CA ALA A 119 10.59 -1.43 -16.26
C ALA A 119 9.07 -1.47 -16.10
N GLU A 120 8.38 -0.42 -16.54
CA GLU A 120 6.92 -0.34 -16.51
C GLU A 120 6.29 -1.42 -17.38
N VAL A 121 6.78 -1.60 -18.62
CA VAL A 121 6.30 -2.69 -19.48
C VAL A 121 6.53 -4.06 -18.84
N THR A 122 7.68 -4.27 -18.19
CA THR A 122 7.96 -5.52 -17.47
C THR A 122 6.94 -5.77 -16.36
N GLN A 123 6.57 -4.73 -15.60
CA GLN A 123 5.59 -4.83 -14.53
C GLN A 123 4.18 -5.07 -15.07
N LEU A 124 3.77 -4.36 -16.12
CA LEU A 124 2.43 -4.44 -16.70
C LEU A 124 2.20 -5.77 -17.44
N MET A 125 3.17 -6.25 -18.21
CA MET A 125 3.09 -7.54 -18.91
C MET A 125 3.50 -8.75 -18.04
N GLY A 126 4.11 -8.50 -16.88
CA GLY A 126 4.74 -9.52 -16.05
C GLY A 126 5.91 -10.24 -16.72
N ALA A 127 6.45 -9.72 -17.82
CA ALA A 127 7.56 -10.29 -18.59
C ALA A 127 8.45 -9.18 -19.12
N ARG A 128 9.76 -9.38 -19.05
CA ARG A 128 10.73 -8.43 -19.61
C ARG A 128 10.73 -8.53 -21.14
N PRO A 129 10.49 -7.43 -21.87
CA PRO A 129 10.51 -7.49 -23.32
C PRO A 129 11.95 -7.68 -23.84
N GLY A 130 12.18 -8.78 -24.59
CA GLY A 130 13.50 -9.15 -25.14
C GLY A 130 13.72 -8.76 -26.61
N ALA A 131 12.64 -8.54 -27.37
CA ALA A 131 12.67 -8.21 -28.80
C ALA A 131 12.01 -6.85 -29.06
N ALA A 132 12.13 -6.32 -30.28
CA ALA A 132 11.50 -5.04 -30.65
C ALA A 132 9.95 -5.10 -30.59
N LEU A 133 9.39 -6.30 -30.66
CA LEU A 133 7.97 -6.57 -30.50
C LEU A 133 7.82 -7.84 -29.66
N VAL A 134 7.00 -7.76 -28.61
CA VAL A 134 6.79 -8.87 -27.67
C VAL A 134 5.31 -8.98 -27.38
N GLU A 135 4.77 -10.18 -27.50
CA GLU A 135 3.37 -10.49 -27.24
C GLU A 135 3.24 -11.44 -26.05
N ARG A 136 2.28 -11.18 -25.16
CA ARG A 136 1.94 -12.06 -24.05
C ARG A 136 0.50 -11.85 -23.59
N GLY A 137 -0.29 -12.93 -23.52
CA GLY A 137 -1.62 -12.89 -22.92
C GLY A 137 -2.57 -11.86 -23.56
N GLY A 138 -2.47 -11.63 -24.87
CA GLY A 138 -3.27 -10.65 -25.60
C GLY A 138 -2.78 -9.20 -25.52
N LEU A 139 -1.66 -8.95 -24.84
CA LEU A 139 -0.95 -7.67 -24.85
C LEU A 139 0.26 -7.72 -25.78
N MET A 140 0.44 -6.66 -26.54
CA MET A 140 1.62 -6.43 -27.37
C MET A 140 2.39 -5.21 -26.84
N ALA A 141 3.71 -5.36 -26.66
CA ALA A 141 4.64 -4.25 -26.46
C ALA A 141 5.50 -4.05 -27.69
N ARG A 142 5.48 -2.83 -28.23
CA ARG A 142 6.30 -2.41 -29.38
C ARG A 142 7.33 -1.38 -28.96
N ARG A 143 8.58 -1.60 -29.32
CA ARG A 143 9.69 -0.68 -29.04
C ARG A 143 9.66 0.50 -30.00
N LEU A 144 9.55 1.71 -29.48
CA LEU A 144 9.65 2.95 -30.25
C LEU A 144 11.08 3.52 -30.24
N GLY A 145 11.85 3.23 -29.17
CA GLY A 145 13.22 3.72 -29.00
C GLY A 145 13.94 3.04 -27.84
N ARG A 146 15.11 3.58 -27.45
CA ARG A 146 15.83 3.09 -26.26
C ARG A 146 14.99 3.38 -25.02
N ASN A 147 14.58 2.32 -24.31
CA ASN A 147 13.74 2.43 -23.12
C ASN A 147 12.39 3.12 -23.36
N VAL A 148 11.87 3.08 -24.59
CA VAL A 148 10.56 3.65 -24.93
C VAL A 148 9.74 2.61 -25.67
N TRP A 149 8.58 2.29 -25.12
CA TRP A 149 7.68 1.24 -25.57
C TRP A 149 6.25 1.76 -25.63
N LYS A 150 5.45 1.18 -26.53
CA LYS A 150 4.00 1.38 -26.59
C LYS A 150 3.31 0.05 -26.32
N LEU A 151 2.30 0.06 -25.45
CA LEU A 151 1.42 -1.08 -25.24
C LEU A 151 0.18 -0.98 -26.14
N SER A 152 -0.24 -2.11 -26.69
CA SER A 152 -1.48 -2.27 -27.44
C SER A 152 -2.08 -3.64 -27.16
N ARG A 153 -3.34 -3.86 -27.56
CA ARG A 153 -3.88 -5.21 -27.65
C ARG A 153 -3.28 -5.90 -28.87
N SER A 154 -3.09 -7.22 -28.81
CA SER A 154 -2.56 -7.98 -29.95
C SER A 154 -3.39 -7.78 -31.22
N ALA A 155 -4.73 -7.73 -31.08
CA ALA A 155 -5.65 -7.48 -32.19
C ALA A 155 -5.46 -6.10 -32.86
N ASP A 156 -5.05 -5.09 -32.08
CA ASP A 156 -4.79 -3.74 -32.60
C ASP A 156 -3.41 -3.67 -33.28
N GLY A 157 -2.45 -4.45 -32.79
CA GLY A 157 -1.08 -4.50 -33.30
C GLY A 157 -0.99 -4.95 -34.76
N GLU A 158 -1.72 -6.00 -35.14
CA GLU A 158 -1.76 -6.48 -36.53
C GLU A 158 -2.29 -5.42 -37.52
N ARG A 159 -3.21 -4.57 -37.05
CA ARG A 159 -3.80 -3.49 -37.86
C ARG A 159 -2.81 -2.35 -38.03
N GLU A 160 -2.08 -1.99 -36.97
CA GLU A 160 -1.03 -0.99 -37.01
C GLU A 160 0.14 -1.42 -37.92
N GLU A 161 0.62 -2.66 -37.83
CA GLU A 161 1.72 -3.15 -38.68
C GLU A 161 1.41 -3.08 -40.18
N ARG A 162 0.19 -3.49 -40.56
CA ARG A 162 -0.29 -3.38 -41.96
C ARG A 162 -0.30 -1.92 -42.44
N SER A 163 -0.58 -0.96 -41.56
CA SER A 163 -0.58 0.47 -41.90
C SER A 163 0.82 1.09 -41.94
N ILE A 164 1.72 0.68 -41.04
CA ILE A 164 3.10 1.19 -40.98
C ILE A 164 3.89 0.75 -42.20
N GLY A 165 3.73 -0.52 -42.63
CA GLY A 165 4.39 -1.06 -43.82
C GLY A 165 4.11 -0.28 -45.12
N PHE A 166 2.94 0.36 -45.22
CA PHE A 166 2.62 1.23 -46.35
C PHE A 166 3.33 2.59 -46.28
N SER A 167 3.49 3.16 -45.09
CA SER A 167 4.08 4.50 -44.89
C SER A 167 5.62 4.51 -44.86
N GLU A 168 6.24 3.40 -44.48
CA GLU A 168 7.70 3.35 -44.27
C GLU A 168 8.49 3.32 -45.59
N GLY A 169 7.89 2.83 -46.67
CA GLY A 169 8.48 2.84 -48.01
C GLY A 169 8.67 4.25 -48.59
N PHE A 170 7.83 5.21 -48.19
CA PHE A 170 7.92 6.60 -48.67
C PHE A 170 9.02 7.41 -47.98
N ARG A 171 9.39 7.09 -46.73
CA ARG A 171 10.42 7.83 -45.99
C ARG A 171 11.86 7.44 -46.33
N ARG A 172 12.07 6.29 -47.00
CA ARG A 172 13.41 5.83 -47.38
C ARG A 172 13.86 6.31 -48.78
N ARG A 173 13.07 7.14 -49.46
CA ARG A 173 13.33 7.59 -50.85
C ARG A 173 13.47 9.11 -51.01
N LEU A 174 13.71 9.85 -49.94
CA LEU A 174 14.05 11.27 -49.98
C LEU A 174 15.46 11.46 -49.42
#